data_AF-A0A9W9C0X0-F1
#
_entry.id   AF-A0A9W9C0X0-F1
#
_cell.length_a   1.000
_cell.length_b   1.000
_cell.length_c   1.000
_cell.angle_alpha   90.00
_cell.angle_beta   90.00
_cell.angle_gamma   90.00
#
_symmetry.space_group_name_H-M   'P 1'
#
loop_
_entity.id
_entity.type
_entity.pdbx_description
1 polymer ?
#
loop_
_entity_poly.entity_id
_entity_poly.type
_entity_poly.pdbx_seq_one_letter_code
_entity_poly.pdbx_strand_id
1 'polypeptide(L)'
;MPHTVSPPAFPSSPSGTVSTSNAIAMSKGFITLNELSPQDQKQLEDVLKFKLRGVPTNHLPDLRLSDILQQTPRTRFTHIPQDIDLAWFLRNRSRVDEYIHEGMQNKGGGEAAEDVDEKVFRAAWYYRLSAVHQFQRYHDAMRWNLATYTALLTEHTLSKSQESKNESRNTSNSSVRTKKPVLSPAALRFMHSYLSAVLEQHNAPMQFDKRDEFIALWRNSRFDLFAIHKSWAKKALQRASKALSSEWSVVLSHAQREVGSEYEDSVGRFVGCLVPGRAVGDRADRALTSQGLASDQIAGGEVRCYSRLEELDTDVHGRGEANELLDALRAPFPSSVTGQRAREPTDDGLAMVCDPRTAISCVQITRPRDMLPVLMRLFPVGKNKA
;
A
#
# COMPACT_ATOMS: atom_id res chain seq x y z
N MET A 1 -28.04 17.41 83.05
CA MET A 1 -27.20 17.96 81.95
C MET A 1 -26.48 16.78 81.35
N PRO A 2 -26.64 16.46 80.04
CA PRO A 2 -26.32 17.32 78.91
C PRO A 2 -27.42 17.41 77.83
N HIS A 3 -27.05 18.08 76.73
CA HIS A 3 -27.86 18.80 75.76
C HIS A 3 -28.47 17.97 74.63
N THR A 4 -29.72 18.27 74.30
CA THR A 4 -30.41 17.90 73.06
C THR A 4 -30.24 19.04 72.05
N VAL A 5 -29.69 18.75 70.88
CA VAL A 5 -29.52 19.72 69.78
C VAL A 5 -30.65 19.50 68.76
N SER A 6 -31.46 20.55 68.56
CA SER A 6 -32.48 20.61 67.51
C SER A 6 -31.87 21.02 66.15
N PRO A 7 -32.40 20.52 65.02
CA PRO A 7 -31.95 20.92 63.69
C PRO A 7 -32.64 22.23 63.23
N PRO A 8 -32.00 23.02 62.33
CA PRO A 8 -32.57 24.25 61.82
C PRO A 8 -33.50 24.03 60.61
N ALA A 9 -34.38 25.01 60.43
CA ALA A 9 -35.46 25.09 59.47
C ALA A 9 -34.98 25.18 57.99
N PHE A 10 -35.74 24.51 57.12
CA PHE A 10 -35.69 24.70 55.67
C PHE A 10 -36.56 25.90 55.27
N PRO A 11 -36.06 26.84 54.44
CA PRO A 11 -36.92 27.76 53.71
C PRO A 11 -37.42 27.11 52.41
N SER A 12 -38.71 27.30 52.20
CA SER A 12 -39.55 26.94 51.06
C SER A 12 -39.02 27.44 49.70
N SER A 13 -39.12 26.55 48.70
CA SER A 13 -38.85 26.81 47.28
C SER A 13 -39.86 27.78 46.66
N PRO A 14 -39.44 28.68 45.74
CA PRO A 14 -40.35 29.32 44.81
C PRO A 14 -40.51 28.47 43.55
N SER A 15 -41.76 28.17 43.20
CA SER A 15 -42.17 27.63 41.91
C SER A 15 -41.92 28.66 40.79
N GLY A 16 -40.94 28.37 39.93
CA GLY A 16 -40.72 29.08 38.67
C GLY A 16 -41.17 28.24 37.49
N THR A 17 -42.27 28.64 36.86
CA THR A 17 -42.72 28.17 35.54
C THR A 17 -41.67 28.51 34.49
N VAL A 18 -41.04 27.50 33.88
CA VAL A 18 -40.13 27.69 32.73
C VAL A 18 -40.95 27.68 31.45
N SER A 19 -41.00 28.85 30.80
CA SER A 19 -41.44 29.04 29.43
C SER A 19 -40.67 28.17 28.46
N THR A 20 -41.40 27.34 27.72
CA THR A 20 -40.99 26.80 26.42
C THR A 20 -40.86 27.95 25.43
N SER A 21 -39.63 28.41 25.14
CA SER A 21 -39.26 29.08 23.89
C SER A 21 -37.74 29.20 23.81
N ASN A 22 -37.21 28.94 22.62
CA ASN A 22 -35.81 29.01 22.19
C ASN A 22 -34.95 27.76 22.45
N ALA A 23 -35.29 26.67 21.75
CA ALA A 23 -34.28 25.77 21.22
C ALA A 23 -33.52 26.48 20.09
N ILE A 24 -32.56 27.34 20.44
CA ILE A 24 -31.50 27.74 19.51
C ILE A 24 -30.62 26.51 19.37
N ALA A 25 -30.71 25.84 18.22
CA ALA A 25 -29.75 24.86 17.80
C ALA A 25 -28.36 25.51 17.82
N MET A 26 -27.53 25.18 18.82
CA MET A 26 -26.11 25.47 18.77
C MET A 26 -25.52 24.63 17.65
N SER A 27 -25.50 25.21 16.46
CA SER A 27 -24.82 24.68 15.28
C SER A 27 -23.35 24.44 15.64
N LYS A 28 -23.02 23.16 15.82
CA LYS A 28 -21.68 22.65 16.13
C LYS A 28 -20.69 23.22 15.10
N GLY A 29 -19.65 23.90 15.58
CA GLY A 29 -18.76 24.75 14.80
C GLY A 29 -17.83 24.01 13.84
N PHE A 30 -18.37 23.56 12.71
CA PHE A 30 -17.55 23.29 11.53
C PHE A 30 -17.21 24.61 10.88
N ILE A 31 -15.92 24.88 10.67
CA ILE A 31 -15.48 26.05 9.89
C ILE A 31 -16.04 25.90 8.49
N THR A 32 -16.97 26.77 8.12
CA THR A 32 -17.52 26.78 6.76
C THR A 32 -16.56 27.51 5.83
N LEU A 33 -16.60 27.18 4.52
CA LEU A 33 -15.80 27.90 3.52
C LEU A 33 -16.06 29.42 3.55
N ASN A 34 -17.26 29.84 3.96
CA ASN A 34 -17.66 31.23 4.06
C ASN A 34 -16.95 32.01 5.18
N GLU A 35 -16.32 31.32 6.13
CA GLU A 35 -15.57 31.95 7.24
C GLU A 35 -14.12 32.28 6.86
N LEU A 36 -13.60 31.69 5.78
CA LEU A 36 -12.26 31.97 5.28
C LEU A 36 -12.30 33.11 4.26
N SER A 37 -11.27 33.95 4.25
CA SER A 37 -11.13 34.93 3.16
C SER A 37 -10.93 34.19 1.82
N PRO A 38 -11.40 34.74 0.68
CA PRO A 38 -11.19 34.10 -0.62
C PRO A 38 -9.71 33.85 -0.95
N GLN A 39 -8.82 34.70 -0.41
CA GLN A 39 -7.37 34.54 -0.56
C GLN A 39 -6.85 33.34 0.24
N ASP A 40 -7.27 33.20 1.51
CA ASP A 40 -6.89 32.05 2.34
C ASP A 40 -7.43 30.74 1.78
N GLN A 41 -8.67 30.75 1.27
CA GLN A 41 -9.28 29.59 0.64
C GLN A 41 -8.43 29.12 -0.56
N LYS A 42 -8.10 30.04 -1.48
CA LYS A 42 -7.27 29.73 -2.65
C LYS A 42 -5.90 29.21 -2.22
N GLN A 43 -5.27 29.84 -1.23
CA GLN A 43 -3.97 29.41 -0.72
C GLN A 43 -4.03 27.99 -0.13
N LEU A 44 -5.06 27.67 0.66
CA LEU A 44 -5.24 26.33 1.22
C LEU A 44 -5.54 25.28 0.16
N GLU A 45 -6.32 25.62 -0.87
CA GLU A 45 -6.56 24.75 -2.03
C GLU A 45 -5.26 24.45 -2.79
N ASP A 46 -4.42 25.47 -3.01
CA ASP A 46 -3.13 25.32 -3.68
C ASP A 46 -2.18 24.45 -2.85
N VAL A 47 -2.12 24.66 -1.53
CA VAL A 47 -1.34 23.82 -0.60
C VAL A 47 -1.86 22.38 -0.58
N LEU A 48 -3.18 22.16 -0.59
CA LEU A 48 -3.78 20.82 -0.60
C LEU A 48 -3.40 20.07 -1.88
N LYS A 49 -3.62 20.68 -3.04
CA LYS A 49 -3.23 20.13 -4.35
C LYS A 49 -1.74 19.80 -4.38
N PHE A 50 -0.92 20.71 -3.85
CA PHE A 50 0.52 20.51 -3.80
C PHE A 50 0.90 19.35 -2.89
N LYS A 51 0.37 19.27 -1.66
CA LYS A 51 0.70 18.19 -0.72
C LYS A 51 0.22 16.82 -1.22
N LEU A 52 -0.89 16.77 -1.95
CA LEU A 52 -1.39 15.54 -2.57
C LEU A 52 -0.70 15.18 -3.90
N ARG A 53 0.24 15.98 -4.39
CA ARG A 53 0.95 15.71 -5.66
C ARG A 53 1.67 14.36 -5.61
N GLY A 54 1.59 13.63 -6.72
CA GLY A 54 2.23 12.33 -6.88
C GLY A 54 1.43 11.16 -6.30
N VAL A 55 0.41 11.42 -5.48
CA VAL A 55 -0.52 10.38 -5.04
C VAL A 55 -1.40 9.96 -6.23
N PRO A 56 -1.52 8.66 -6.55
CA PRO A 56 -2.37 8.20 -7.65
C PRO A 56 -3.85 8.58 -7.46
N THR A 57 -4.51 9.04 -8.52
CA THR A 57 -5.92 9.49 -8.48
C THR A 57 -6.93 8.39 -8.17
N ASN A 58 -6.53 7.12 -8.35
CA ASN A 58 -7.32 5.94 -7.98
C ASN A 58 -7.00 5.43 -6.57
N HIS A 59 -6.09 6.08 -5.85
CA HIS A 59 -5.69 5.67 -4.51
C HIS A 59 -6.40 6.48 -3.43
N LEU A 60 -6.47 7.81 -3.59
CA LEU A 60 -7.30 8.69 -2.79
C LEU A 60 -8.47 9.21 -3.64
N PRO A 61 -9.66 9.44 -3.07
CA PRO A 61 -10.72 10.19 -3.74
C PRO A 61 -10.24 11.62 -4.07
N ASP A 62 -10.89 12.27 -5.04
CA ASP A 62 -10.63 13.68 -5.37
C ASP A 62 -10.99 14.61 -4.19
N LEU A 63 -10.05 14.80 -3.26
CA LEU A 63 -10.22 15.56 -2.03
C LEU A 63 -10.27 17.07 -2.32
N ARG A 64 -11.30 17.73 -1.80
CA ARG A 64 -11.47 19.18 -1.88
C ARG A 64 -11.18 19.83 -0.53
N LEU A 65 -10.95 21.14 -0.53
CA LEU A 65 -10.78 21.88 0.73
C LEU A 65 -12.03 21.75 1.63
N SER A 66 -13.23 21.69 1.05
CA SER A 66 -14.46 21.41 1.81
C SER A 66 -14.41 20.07 2.55
N ASP A 67 -13.79 19.04 1.96
CA ASP A 67 -13.65 17.73 2.60
C ASP A 67 -12.74 17.81 3.84
N ILE A 68 -11.69 18.63 3.78
CA ILE A 68 -10.79 18.90 4.91
C ILE A 68 -11.50 19.70 6.00
N LEU A 69 -12.20 20.77 5.63
CA LEU A 69 -12.89 21.65 6.59
C LEU A 69 -14.04 20.95 7.32
N GLN A 70 -14.80 20.13 6.59
CA GLN A 70 -15.94 19.39 7.11
C GLN A 70 -15.58 17.98 7.60
N GLN A 71 -14.32 17.55 7.42
CA GLN A 71 -13.82 16.20 7.72
C GLN A 71 -14.75 15.11 7.17
N THR A 72 -15.13 15.25 5.90
CA THR A 72 -16.10 14.32 5.28
C THR A 72 -15.57 12.88 5.31
N PRO A 73 -16.43 11.85 5.19
CA PRO A 73 -15.99 10.46 5.13
C PRO A 73 -14.91 10.18 4.07
N ARG A 74 -14.79 11.05 3.05
CA ARG A 74 -13.75 10.98 2.01
C ARG A 74 -12.33 11.17 2.56
N THR A 75 -12.18 11.71 3.76
CA THR A 75 -10.87 11.92 4.43
C THR A 75 -10.42 10.71 5.26
N ARG A 76 -11.26 9.68 5.42
CA ARG A 76 -10.99 8.49 6.22
C ARG A 76 -10.66 7.30 5.32
N PHE A 77 -9.44 6.77 5.44
CA PHE A 77 -8.95 5.68 4.59
C PHE A 77 -8.67 4.43 5.40
N THR A 78 -9.47 3.38 5.20
CA THR A 78 -9.31 2.09 5.91
C THR A 78 -8.09 1.30 5.43
N HIS A 79 -7.62 1.55 4.21
CA HIS A 79 -6.48 0.87 3.59
C HIS A 79 -5.14 1.57 3.85
N ILE A 80 -5.14 2.61 4.70
CA ILE A 80 -3.95 3.33 5.18
C ILE A 80 -3.88 3.13 6.70
N PRO A 81 -2.73 2.75 7.27
CA PRO A 81 -2.56 2.64 8.72
C PRO A 81 -2.90 3.95 9.44
N GLN A 82 -3.55 3.86 10.60
CA GLN A 82 -4.03 5.02 11.36
C GLN A 82 -2.89 5.97 11.80
N ASP A 83 -1.69 5.43 12.04
CA ASP A 83 -0.58 6.19 12.57
C ASP A 83 0.16 7.05 11.53
N ILE A 84 -0.18 6.85 10.25
CA ILE A 84 0.25 7.61 9.07
C ILE A 84 -0.97 8.06 8.24
N ASP A 85 -2.05 8.43 8.92
CA ASP A 85 -3.28 8.90 8.29
C ASP A 85 -3.09 10.22 7.48
N LEU A 86 -4.19 10.73 6.92
CA LEU A 86 -4.14 11.95 6.09
C LEU A 86 -3.60 13.16 6.86
N ALA A 87 -3.93 13.31 8.14
CA ALA A 87 -3.43 14.41 8.96
C ALA A 87 -1.92 14.30 9.13
N TRP A 88 -1.42 13.12 9.52
CA TRP A 88 0.01 12.87 9.63
C TRP A 88 0.72 13.12 8.29
N PHE A 89 0.15 12.63 7.19
CA PHE A 89 0.72 12.76 5.85
C PHE A 89 0.82 14.22 5.42
N LEU A 90 -0.26 15.00 5.53
CA LEU A 90 -0.26 16.41 5.17
C LEU A 90 0.73 17.21 6.02
N ARG A 91 0.85 16.88 7.30
CA ARG A 91 1.78 17.54 8.22
C ARG A 91 3.25 17.25 7.88
N ASN A 92 3.55 16.02 7.47
CA ASN A 92 4.92 15.53 7.25
C ASN A 92 5.30 15.42 5.77
N ARG A 93 4.47 15.92 4.84
CA ARG A 93 4.65 15.71 3.40
C ARG A 93 6.03 16.11 2.88
N SER A 94 6.62 17.17 3.44
CA SER A 94 7.93 17.67 3.02
C SER A 94 9.04 16.68 3.34
N ARG A 95 9.01 16.10 4.55
CA ARG A 95 9.94 15.05 4.97
C ARG A 95 9.80 13.80 4.11
N VAL A 96 8.58 13.47 3.70
CA VAL A 96 8.33 12.36 2.78
C VAL A 96 8.91 12.66 1.39
N ASP A 97 8.78 13.89 0.89
CA ASP A 97 9.40 14.30 -0.38
C ASP A 97 10.93 14.29 -0.29
N GLU A 98 11.51 14.90 0.74
CA GLU A 98 12.95 14.87 1.03
C GLU A 98 13.46 13.43 1.06
N TYR A 99 12.73 12.53 1.74
CA TYR A 99 13.07 11.11 1.75
C TYR A 99 13.02 10.45 0.36
N ILE A 100 11.99 10.71 -0.43
CA ILE A 100 11.87 10.13 -1.79
C ILE A 100 12.99 10.66 -2.70
N HIS A 101 13.45 11.89 -2.48
CA HIS A 101 14.49 12.54 -3.28
C HIS A 101 15.92 12.22 -2.82
N GLU A 102 16.17 12.15 -1.52
CA GLU A 102 17.49 12.03 -0.89
C GLU A 102 17.71 10.67 -0.21
N GLY A 103 16.63 10.07 0.33
CA GLY A 103 16.68 9.11 1.42
C GLY A 103 16.60 7.63 1.05
N MET A 104 16.34 7.25 -0.20
CA MET A 104 16.46 5.82 -0.55
C MET A 104 17.91 5.33 -0.50
N GLN A 105 18.87 6.23 -0.69
CA GLN A 105 20.31 5.91 -0.70
C GLN A 105 20.91 5.79 0.71
N ASN A 106 20.30 6.44 1.72
CA ASN A 106 20.78 6.47 3.11
C ASN A 106 19.91 5.63 4.03
N LYS A 107 19.72 4.34 3.73
CA LYS A 107 18.96 3.39 4.56
C LYS A 107 19.52 3.19 5.98
N GLY A 108 20.72 3.70 6.30
CA GLY A 108 21.39 3.56 7.59
C GLY A 108 21.61 4.89 8.31
N GLY A 109 20.57 5.43 8.95
CA GLY A 109 20.67 6.53 9.93
C GLY A 109 20.46 6.00 11.36
N GLY A 110 21.19 6.54 12.34
CA GLY A 110 21.29 6.00 13.71
C GLY A 110 20.02 6.07 14.59
N GLU A 111 20.11 5.42 15.75
CA GLU A 111 19.03 5.01 16.68
C GLU A 111 18.00 6.08 17.07
N ALA A 112 18.34 7.38 17.06
CA ALA A 112 17.44 8.45 17.51
C ALA A 112 16.47 8.98 16.43
N ALA A 113 16.65 8.60 15.16
CA ALA A 113 15.76 8.97 14.06
C ALA A 113 14.75 7.85 13.71
N GLU A 114 14.79 6.72 14.42
CA GLU A 114 14.20 5.46 13.95
C GLU A 114 12.69 5.47 13.75
N ASP A 115 11.92 5.99 14.71
CA ASP A 115 10.44 5.96 14.70
C ASP A 115 9.84 6.91 13.67
N VAL A 116 10.35 8.15 13.61
CA VAL A 116 9.80 9.14 12.69
C VAL A 116 10.19 8.81 11.25
N ASP A 117 11.38 8.24 11.07
CA ASP A 117 11.81 7.75 9.76
C ASP A 117 10.95 6.55 9.34
N GLU A 118 10.60 5.62 10.25
CA GLU A 118 9.71 4.48 9.93
C GLU A 118 8.39 4.94 9.32
N LYS A 119 7.72 5.90 9.95
CA LYS A 119 6.46 6.45 9.44
C LYS A 119 6.63 7.12 8.08
N VAL A 120 7.76 7.79 7.83
CA VAL A 120 8.09 8.38 6.52
C VAL A 120 8.24 7.30 5.46
N PHE A 121 8.97 6.21 5.75
CA PHE A 121 9.07 5.07 4.83
C PHE A 121 7.69 4.49 4.55
N ARG A 122 6.92 4.17 5.60
CA ARG A 122 5.57 3.61 5.46
C ARG A 122 4.69 4.53 4.63
N ALA A 123 4.68 5.83 4.88
CA ALA A 123 3.91 6.79 4.10
C ALA A 123 4.29 6.80 2.62
N ALA A 124 5.58 6.72 2.28
CA ALA A 124 6.01 6.63 0.87
C ALA A 124 5.42 5.41 0.14
N TRP A 125 5.35 4.26 0.84
CA TRP A 125 4.77 3.02 0.32
C TRP A 125 3.24 3.05 0.28
N TYR A 126 2.59 3.42 1.38
CA TYR A 126 1.13 3.38 1.52
C TYR A 126 0.46 4.43 0.64
N TYR A 127 1.00 5.66 0.55
CA TYR A 127 0.50 6.71 -0.35
C TYR A 127 0.97 6.56 -1.81
N ARG A 128 1.76 5.52 -2.11
CA ARG A 128 2.20 5.17 -3.48
C ARG A 128 2.94 6.31 -4.18
N LEU A 129 3.75 7.04 -3.44
CA LEU A 129 4.46 8.21 -3.97
C LEU A 129 5.63 7.86 -4.90
N SER A 130 6.00 6.58 -4.95
CA SER A 130 7.01 6.05 -5.87
C SER A 130 6.42 4.93 -6.72
N ALA A 131 6.60 5.02 -8.04
CA ALA A 131 6.13 4.01 -8.97
C ALA A 131 6.77 2.62 -8.73
N VAL A 132 7.98 2.60 -8.16
CA VAL A 132 8.73 1.37 -7.85
C VAL A 132 8.35 0.81 -6.48
N HIS A 133 8.12 1.67 -5.48
CA HIS A 133 7.90 1.29 -4.09
C HIS A 133 6.41 1.30 -3.74
N GLN A 134 5.71 0.31 -4.27
CA GLN A 134 4.30 0.08 -3.98
C GLN A 134 3.96 -1.39 -4.16
N PHE A 135 2.86 -1.80 -3.53
CA PHE A 135 2.37 -3.18 -3.56
C PHE A 135 1.27 -3.39 -4.62
N GLN A 136 0.94 -2.38 -5.43
CA GLN A 136 -0.20 -2.44 -6.37
C GLN A 136 0.15 -3.11 -7.71
N ARG A 137 -0.71 -4.04 -8.14
CA ARG A 137 -0.49 -4.95 -9.28
C ARG A 137 -0.45 -4.34 -10.67
N TYR A 138 -0.98 -3.13 -10.83
CA TYR A 138 -1.17 -2.55 -12.16
C TYR A 138 0.03 -1.76 -12.67
N HIS A 139 1.07 -1.62 -11.85
CA HIS A 139 2.30 -0.93 -12.24
C HIS A 139 3.32 -1.91 -12.82
N ASP A 140 3.91 -1.54 -13.95
CA ASP A 140 4.89 -2.37 -14.66
C ASP A 140 6.08 -2.76 -13.78
N ALA A 141 6.59 -1.83 -12.96
CA ALA A 141 7.71 -2.09 -12.05
C ALA A 141 7.39 -3.23 -11.08
N MET A 142 6.21 -3.20 -10.46
CA MET A 142 5.77 -4.23 -9.54
C MET A 142 5.56 -5.56 -10.27
N ARG A 143 4.91 -5.56 -11.45
CA ARG A 143 4.71 -6.76 -12.27
C ARG A 143 6.03 -7.42 -12.65
N TRP A 144 7.05 -6.63 -12.98
CA TRP A 144 8.38 -7.16 -13.29
C TRP A 144 9.04 -7.73 -12.05
N ASN A 145 8.97 -7.06 -10.89
CA ASN A 145 9.49 -7.61 -9.64
C ASN A 145 8.83 -8.94 -9.27
N LEU A 146 7.50 -9.06 -9.41
CA LEU A 146 6.77 -10.32 -9.21
C LEU A 146 7.26 -11.43 -10.13
N ALA A 147 7.34 -11.17 -11.44
CA ALA A 147 7.81 -12.15 -12.42
C ALA A 147 9.26 -12.57 -12.15
N THR A 148 10.12 -11.60 -11.85
CA THR A 148 11.54 -11.82 -11.59
C THR A 148 11.77 -12.63 -10.32
N TYR A 149 11.18 -12.24 -9.20
CA TYR A 149 11.38 -12.97 -7.93
C TYR A 149 10.79 -14.37 -7.99
N THR A 150 9.62 -14.54 -8.60
CA THR A 150 9.03 -15.87 -8.80
C THR A 150 9.94 -16.75 -9.66
N ALA A 151 10.46 -16.23 -10.77
CA ALA A 151 11.38 -16.98 -11.64
C ALA A 151 12.68 -17.35 -10.93
N LEU A 152 13.31 -16.39 -10.24
CA LEU A 152 14.56 -16.61 -9.49
C LEU A 152 14.40 -17.66 -8.40
N LEU A 153 13.31 -17.58 -7.60
CA LEU A 153 13.01 -18.57 -6.57
C LEU A 153 12.75 -19.95 -7.16
N THR A 154 12.12 -20.02 -8.32
CA THR A 154 11.86 -21.27 -9.04
C THR A 154 13.15 -21.91 -9.53
N GLU A 155 13.98 -21.18 -10.27
CA GLU A 155 15.27 -21.67 -10.77
C GLU A 155 16.20 -22.15 -9.66
N HIS A 156 16.25 -21.41 -8.55
CA HIS A 156 17.03 -21.79 -7.38
C HIS A 156 16.51 -23.08 -6.72
N THR A 157 15.18 -23.23 -6.61
CA THR A 157 14.55 -24.44 -6.04
C THR A 157 14.79 -25.67 -6.92
N LEU A 158 14.64 -25.51 -8.24
CA LEU A 158 14.90 -26.59 -9.20
C LEU A 158 16.36 -27.01 -9.22
N SER A 159 17.29 -26.04 -9.09
CA SER A 159 18.73 -26.32 -9.08
C SER A 159 19.14 -27.13 -7.86
N LYS A 160 18.64 -26.78 -6.66
CA LYS A 160 18.89 -27.57 -5.44
C LYS A 160 18.39 -29.01 -5.55
N SER A 161 17.23 -29.21 -6.18
CA SER A 161 16.68 -30.56 -6.41
C SER A 161 17.57 -31.40 -7.33
N GLN A 162 18.21 -30.78 -8.34
CA GLN A 162 19.13 -31.47 -9.25
C GLN A 162 20.48 -31.83 -8.61
N GLU A 163 21.03 -30.95 -7.79
CA GLU A 163 22.31 -31.17 -7.09
C GLU A 163 22.23 -32.40 -6.19
N SER A 164 21.14 -32.54 -5.42
CA SER A 164 20.91 -33.71 -4.56
C SER A 164 20.87 -35.06 -5.30
N LYS A 165 20.63 -35.06 -6.62
CA LYS A 165 20.59 -36.28 -7.45
C LYS A 165 21.92 -36.60 -8.14
N ASN A 166 22.76 -35.59 -8.34
CA ASN A 166 23.98 -35.71 -9.15
C ASN A 166 25.26 -35.92 -8.32
N GLU A 167 25.22 -35.78 -6.99
CA GLU A 167 26.35 -36.12 -6.10
C GLU A 167 26.83 -37.58 -6.24
N SER A 168 26.07 -38.46 -6.91
CA SER A 168 26.48 -39.84 -7.22
C SER A 168 27.13 -40.05 -8.60
N ARG A 169 27.27 -39.05 -9.48
CA ARG A 169 27.87 -39.22 -10.82
C ARG A 169 28.97 -38.20 -11.08
N ASN A 170 30.17 -38.52 -10.61
CA ASN A 170 31.42 -37.89 -11.05
C ASN A 170 31.62 -38.14 -12.55
N THR A 171 31.27 -37.17 -13.40
CA THR A 171 31.75 -37.14 -14.79
C THR A 171 31.85 -35.70 -15.28
N SER A 172 33.09 -35.23 -15.24
CA SER A 172 33.59 -33.97 -15.76
C SER A 172 33.48 -33.94 -17.28
N ASN A 173 32.50 -33.20 -17.82
CA ASN A 173 32.58 -32.56 -19.14
C ASN A 173 31.57 -31.40 -19.21
N SER A 174 32.05 -30.20 -18.84
CA SER A 174 31.29 -28.96 -18.71
C SER A 174 31.20 -28.23 -20.07
N SER A 175 30.13 -28.47 -20.82
CA SER A 175 29.71 -27.57 -21.89
C SER A 175 29.16 -26.27 -21.29
N VAL A 176 29.47 -25.14 -21.92
CA VAL A 176 29.02 -23.75 -21.65
C VAL A 176 27.55 -23.66 -21.22
N ARG A 177 27.27 -23.90 -19.94
CA ARG A 177 25.95 -23.73 -19.34
C ARG A 177 25.89 -22.33 -18.77
N THR A 178 24.84 -21.60 -19.13
CA THR A 178 24.52 -20.30 -18.52
C THR A 178 24.61 -20.44 -17.00
N LYS A 179 25.39 -19.57 -16.36
CA LYS A 179 25.63 -19.62 -14.92
C LYS A 179 24.28 -19.48 -14.21
N LYS A 180 23.86 -20.52 -13.49
CA LYS A 180 22.65 -20.50 -12.67
C LYS A 180 22.77 -19.42 -11.58
N PRO A 181 21.69 -18.69 -11.24
CA PRO A 181 21.75 -17.70 -10.18
C PRO A 181 22.01 -18.36 -8.83
N VAL A 182 23.10 -17.98 -8.16
CA VAL A 182 23.36 -18.37 -6.77
C VAL A 182 22.76 -17.30 -5.87
N LEU A 183 21.63 -17.61 -5.24
CA LEU A 183 20.92 -16.69 -4.36
C LEU A 183 21.39 -16.85 -2.91
N SER A 184 21.80 -15.75 -2.29
CA SER A 184 22.12 -15.75 -0.86
C SER A 184 20.86 -15.96 0.00
N PRO A 185 20.98 -16.50 1.23
CA PRO A 185 19.84 -16.61 2.15
C PRO A 185 19.12 -15.28 2.41
N ALA A 186 19.86 -14.17 2.47
CA ALA A 186 19.27 -12.84 2.65
C ALA A 186 18.44 -12.41 1.44
N ALA A 187 18.90 -12.70 0.21
CA ALA A 187 18.12 -12.42 -1.01
C ALA A 187 16.83 -13.24 -1.07
N LEU A 188 16.88 -14.51 -0.63
CA LEU A 188 15.69 -15.37 -0.55
C LEU A 188 14.66 -14.80 0.42
N ARG A 189 15.09 -14.36 1.62
CA ARG A 189 14.21 -13.70 2.60
C ARG A 189 13.59 -12.42 2.06
N PHE A 190 14.40 -11.58 1.42
CA PHE A 190 13.93 -10.33 0.81
C PHE A 190 12.85 -10.59 -0.25
N MET A 191 13.09 -11.53 -1.18
CA MET A 191 12.13 -11.87 -2.22
C MET A 191 10.85 -12.50 -1.64
N HIS A 192 10.97 -13.40 -0.67
CA HIS A 192 9.82 -14.04 -0.03
C HIS A 192 8.95 -13.03 0.75
N SER A 193 9.59 -12.13 1.51
CA SER A 193 8.91 -11.08 2.25
C SER A 193 8.18 -10.11 1.31
N TYR A 194 8.81 -9.69 0.19
CA TYR A 194 8.14 -8.85 -0.81
C TYR A 194 6.91 -9.54 -1.42
N LEU A 195 7.04 -10.79 -1.83
CA LEU A 195 5.93 -11.56 -2.39
C LEU A 195 4.80 -11.73 -1.37
N SER A 196 5.13 -11.91 -0.08
CA SER A 196 4.14 -11.96 1.00
C SER A 196 3.36 -10.64 1.12
N ALA A 197 4.06 -9.51 1.12
CA ALA A 197 3.47 -8.18 1.20
C ALA A 197 2.53 -7.88 0.02
N VAL A 198 2.91 -8.28 -1.19
CA VAL A 198 2.05 -8.15 -2.38
C VAL A 198 0.81 -9.04 -2.28
N LEU A 199 0.95 -10.27 -1.79
CA LEU A 199 -0.19 -11.18 -1.60
C LEU A 199 -1.13 -10.67 -0.52
N GLU A 200 -0.64 -10.11 0.57
CA GLU A 200 -1.46 -9.46 1.60
C GLU A 200 -2.22 -8.26 1.01
N GLN A 201 -1.52 -7.35 0.31
CA GLN A 201 -2.16 -6.21 -0.35
C GLN A 201 -3.32 -6.63 -1.27
N HIS A 202 -3.16 -7.76 -1.96
CA HIS A 202 -4.17 -8.27 -2.88
C HIS A 202 -5.33 -8.98 -2.17
N ASN A 203 -5.03 -9.84 -1.20
CA ASN A 203 -6.02 -10.73 -0.59
C ASN A 203 -6.68 -10.15 0.66
N ALA A 204 -6.01 -9.23 1.35
CA ALA A 204 -6.45 -8.60 2.58
C ALA A 204 -5.93 -7.14 2.65
N PRO A 205 -6.46 -6.21 1.82
CA PRO A 205 -5.95 -4.84 1.71
C PRO A 205 -6.02 -4.00 3.01
N MET A 206 -6.76 -4.47 4.01
CA MET A 206 -6.90 -3.84 5.33
C MET A 206 -5.94 -4.42 6.39
N GLN A 207 -5.19 -5.47 6.06
CA GLN A 207 -4.15 -6.05 6.92
C GLN A 207 -2.79 -5.50 6.50
N PHE A 208 -1.96 -5.14 7.47
CA PHE A 208 -0.70 -4.43 7.21
C PHE A 208 0.55 -5.24 7.62
N ASP A 209 0.36 -6.41 8.24
CA ASP A 209 1.43 -7.15 8.91
C ASP A 209 2.59 -7.49 7.97
N LYS A 210 2.29 -8.05 6.79
CA LYS A 210 3.31 -8.45 5.80
C LYS A 210 3.89 -7.28 5.05
N ARG A 211 3.09 -6.25 4.78
CA ARG A 211 3.57 -5.00 4.19
C ARG A 211 4.56 -4.29 5.12
N ASP A 212 4.22 -4.18 6.40
CA ASP A 212 5.07 -3.54 7.41
C ASP A 212 6.33 -4.38 7.67
N GLU A 213 6.21 -5.71 7.78
CA GLU A 213 7.36 -6.63 7.87
C GLU A 213 8.33 -6.44 6.69
N PHE A 214 7.79 -6.32 5.47
CA PHE A 214 8.63 -6.09 4.30
C PHE A 214 9.25 -4.68 4.28
N ILE A 215 8.51 -3.62 4.64
CA ILE A 215 9.06 -2.26 4.68
C ILE A 215 10.23 -2.19 5.67
N ALA A 216 10.07 -2.80 6.85
CA ALA A 216 11.13 -2.90 7.86
C ALA A 216 12.33 -3.70 7.34
N LEU A 217 12.09 -4.85 6.70
CA LEU A 217 13.17 -5.64 6.09
C LEU A 217 13.88 -4.88 4.97
N TRP A 218 13.14 -4.21 4.10
CA TRP A 218 13.66 -3.46 2.97
C TRP A 218 14.53 -2.29 3.44
N ARG A 219 14.07 -1.55 4.46
CA ARG A 219 14.84 -0.50 5.14
C ARG A 219 16.16 -1.04 5.67
N ASN A 220 16.13 -2.16 6.38
CA ASN A 220 17.30 -2.71 7.05
C ASN A 220 18.17 -3.62 6.14
N SER A 221 17.87 -3.69 4.85
CA SER A 221 18.60 -4.52 3.90
C SER A 221 19.41 -3.68 2.91
N ARG A 222 20.52 -4.24 2.46
CA ARG A 222 21.28 -3.73 1.30
C ARG A 222 20.56 -3.93 -0.05
N PHE A 223 19.41 -4.62 -0.04
CA PHE A 223 18.70 -4.97 -1.25
C PHE A 223 17.70 -3.89 -1.61
N ASP A 224 17.47 -3.76 -2.91
CA ASP A 224 16.39 -2.95 -3.43
C ASP A 224 15.56 -3.70 -4.48
N LEU A 225 14.39 -3.14 -4.78
CA LEU A 225 13.54 -3.61 -5.86
C LEU A 225 14.21 -3.38 -7.22
N PHE A 226 13.84 -4.19 -8.21
CA PHE A 226 14.29 -3.98 -9.58
C PHE A 226 13.68 -2.69 -10.15
N ALA A 227 14.44 -1.60 -10.10
CA ALA A 227 14.14 -0.35 -10.77
C ALA A 227 14.77 -0.34 -12.18
N ILE A 228 13.96 -0.62 -13.20
CA ILE A 228 14.47 -0.91 -14.54
C ILE A 228 14.45 0.35 -15.40
N HIS A 229 15.55 1.09 -15.32
CA HIS A 229 15.73 2.32 -16.09
C HIS A 229 16.26 2.07 -17.51
N LYS A 230 16.97 0.95 -17.73
CA LYS A 230 17.58 0.65 -19.03
C LYS A 230 16.51 0.21 -20.04
N SER A 231 16.45 0.92 -21.17
CA SER A 231 15.45 0.70 -22.23
C SER A 231 15.46 -0.74 -22.79
N TRP A 232 16.63 -1.35 -22.94
CA TRP A 232 16.75 -2.75 -23.40
C TRP A 232 16.13 -3.75 -22.42
N ALA A 233 16.32 -3.52 -21.11
CA ALA A 233 15.83 -4.39 -20.05
C ALA A 233 14.30 -4.28 -19.96
N LYS A 234 13.76 -3.05 -20.02
CA LYS A 234 12.33 -2.78 -20.12
C LYS A 234 11.70 -3.50 -21.32
N LYS A 235 12.28 -3.38 -22.51
CA LYS A 235 11.79 -4.09 -23.72
C LYS A 235 11.87 -5.61 -23.58
N ALA A 236 12.92 -6.14 -22.97
CA ALA A 236 13.06 -7.58 -22.75
C ALA A 236 12.00 -8.12 -21.79
N LEU A 237 11.77 -7.43 -20.66
CA LEU A 237 10.77 -7.84 -19.67
C LEU A 237 9.35 -7.61 -20.12
N GLN A 238 9.06 -6.57 -20.89
CA GLN A 238 7.74 -6.39 -21.46
C GLN A 238 7.38 -7.57 -22.39
N ARG A 239 8.32 -7.99 -23.25
CA ARG A 239 8.14 -9.17 -24.10
C ARG A 239 7.98 -10.45 -23.29
N ALA A 240 8.85 -10.68 -22.31
CA ALA A 240 8.80 -11.87 -21.46
C ALA A 240 7.50 -11.91 -20.63
N SER A 241 7.09 -10.78 -20.05
CA SER A 241 5.84 -10.68 -19.26
C SER A 241 4.61 -10.91 -20.12
N LYS A 242 4.59 -10.48 -21.38
CA LYS A 242 3.50 -10.76 -22.32
C LYS A 242 3.39 -12.26 -22.60
N ALA A 243 4.52 -12.93 -22.87
CA ALA A 243 4.57 -14.38 -23.05
C ALA A 243 4.10 -15.12 -21.80
N LEU A 244 4.64 -14.76 -20.62
CA LEU A 244 4.25 -15.33 -19.34
C LEU A 244 2.77 -15.13 -19.04
N SER A 245 2.17 -13.96 -19.34
CA SER A 245 0.75 -13.72 -19.07
C SER A 245 -0.16 -14.67 -19.85
N SER A 246 0.19 -14.99 -21.10
CA SER A 246 -0.51 -15.97 -21.92
C SER A 246 -0.38 -17.37 -21.34
N GLU A 247 0.85 -17.78 -20.98
CA GLU A 247 1.12 -19.10 -20.40
C GLU A 247 0.46 -19.28 -19.02
N TRP A 248 0.50 -18.24 -18.17
CA TRP A 248 -0.19 -18.23 -16.88
C TRP A 248 -1.69 -18.47 -17.05
N SER A 249 -2.33 -17.86 -18.05
CA SER A 249 -3.76 -18.05 -18.29
C SER A 249 -4.10 -19.52 -18.59
N VAL A 250 -3.25 -20.21 -19.35
CA VAL A 250 -3.40 -21.65 -19.64
C VAL A 250 -3.18 -22.49 -18.38
N VAL A 251 -2.09 -22.24 -17.65
CA VAL A 251 -1.75 -23.01 -16.44
C VAL A 251 -2.79 -22.82 -15.34
N LEU A 252 -3.29 -21.60 -15.13
CA LEU A 252 -4.33 -21.33 -14.14
C LEU A 252 -5.67 -21.96 -14.54
N SER A 253 -6.04 -21.94 -15.83
CA SER A 253 -7.25 -22.62 -16.30
C SER A 253 -7.14 -24.14 -16.16
N HIS A 254 -5.95 -24.70 -16.37
CA HIS A 254 -5.68 -26.11 -16.10
C HIS A 254 -5.80 -26.42 -14.60
N ALA A 255 -5.12 -25.64 -13.75
CA ALA A 255 -5.18 -25.80 -12.29
C ALA A 255 -6.62 -25.69 -11.76
N GLN A 256 -7.44 -24.81 -12.33
CA GLN A 256 -8.86 -24.69 -11.96
C GLN A 256 -9.64 -25.97 -12.24
N ARG A 257 -9.37 -26.66 -13.36
CA ARG A 257 -10.03 -27.93 -13.69
C ARG A 257 -9.54 -29.09 -12.83
N GLU A 258 -8.23 -29.13 -12.55
CA GLU A 258 -7.62 -30.23 -11.78
C GLU A 258 -7.91 -30.14 -10.28
N VAL A 259 -7.79 -28.94 -9.70
CA VAL A 259 -7.92 -28.74 -8.25
C VAL A 259 -9.40 -28.58 -7.85
N GLY A 260 -10.26 -28.13 -8.76
CA GLY A 260 -11.70 -28.03 -8.51
C GLY A 260 -12.03 -27.02 -7.39
N SER A 261 -12.77 -27.47 -6.37
CA SER A 261 -13.26 -26.59 -5.29
C SER A 261 -12.17 -25.99 -4.42
N GLU A 262 -11.01 -26.65 -4.30
CA GLU A 262 -9.87 -26.12 -3.52
C GLU A 262 -9.07 -25.06 -4.29
N TYR A 263 -9.43 -24.79 -5.56
CA TYR A 263 -8.67 -23.88 -6.41
C TYR A 263 -8.61 -22.48 -5.82
N GLU A 264 -9.73 -21.94 -5.32
CA GLU A 264 -9.76 -20.57 -4.79
C GLU A 264 -8.83 -20.40 -3.59
N ASP A 265 -8.81 -21.39 -2.69
CA ASP A 265 -7.98 -21.34 -1.50
C ASP A 265 -6.51 -21.56 -1.81
N SER A 266 -6.19 -22.49 -2.72
CA SER A 266 -4.81 -22.92 -2.99
C SER A 266 -4.12 -22.12 -4.09
N VAL A 267 -4.84 -21.70 -5.14
CA VAL A 267 -4.30 -21.04 -6.34
C VAL A 267 -4.92 -19.66 -6.56
N GLY A 268 -6.21 -19.48 -6.27
CA GLY A 268 -6.98 -18.25 -6.51
C GLY A 268 -6.31 -17.00 -5.94
N ARG A 269 -5.72 -17.12 -4.74
CA ARG A 269 -4.96 -16.06 -4.05
C ARG A 269 -3.81 -15.45 -4.86
N PHE A 270 -3.25 -16.18 -5.83
CA PHE A 270 -2.14 -15.71 -6.67
C PHE A 270 -2.59 -15.15 -8.01
N VAL A 271 -3.79 -15.52 -8.49
CA VAL A 271 -4.27 -15.21 -9.84
C VAL A 271 -4.14 -13.72 -10.14
N GLY A 272 -4.59 -12.89 -9.20
CA GLY A 272 -4.60 -11.44 -9.37
C GLY A 272 -3.23 -10.79 -9.30
N CYS A 273 -2.22 -11.47 -8.75
CA CYS A 273 -0.83 -11.01 -8.78
C CYS A 273 -0.11 -11.46 -10.06
N LEU A 274 -0.46 -12.63 -10.61
CA LEU A 274 0.24 -13.28 -11.72
C LEU A 274 -0.28 -12.89 -13.10
N VAL A 275 -1.59 -12.66 -13.24
CA VAL A 275 -2.23 -12.29 -14.52
C VAL A 275 -2.91 -10.93 -14.38
N PRO A 276 -2.32 -9.86 -14.94
CA PRO A 276 -2.94 -8.55 -14.93
C PRO A 276 -4.24 -8.54 -15.73
N GLY A 277 -5.25 -7.85 -15.21
CA GLY A 277 -6.54 -7.69 -15.88
C GLY A 277 -7.48 -8.89 -15.76
N ARG A 278 -7.01 -10.04 -15.25
CA ARG A 278 -7.92 -11.10 -14.82
C ARG A 278 -8.46 -10.71 -13.46
N ALA A 279 -9.70 -10.20 -13.44
CA ALA A 279 -10.43 -10.05 -12.19
C ALA A 279 -10.44 -11.44 -11.52
N VAL A 280 -9.76 -11.56 -10.38
CA VAL A 280 -10.03 -12.65 -9.45
C VAL A 280 -11.46 -12.41 -9.06
N GLY A 281 -12.37 -13.28 -9.53
CA GLY A 281 -13.81 -13.06 -9.48
C GLY A 281 -14.19 -12.32 -8.21
N ASP A 282 -14.58 -11.06 -8.37
CA ASP A 282 -15.24 -10.23 -7.38
C ASP A 282 -14.65 -10.13 -5.95
N ARG A 283 -13.54 -10.74 -5.53
CA ARG A 283 -13.24 -10.84 -4.08
C ARG A 283 -12.61 -9.56 -3.50
N ALA A 284 -11.60 -9.00 -4.15
CA ALA A 284 -10.96 -7.76 -3.69
C ALA A 284 -11.75 -6.52 -4.11
N ASP A 285 -12.32 -6.53 -5.32
CA ASP A 285 -13.22 -5.48 -5.75
C ASP A 285 -14.53 -5.55 -4.95
N ARG A 286 -15.19 -6.69 -4.66
CA ARG A 286 -16.31 -6.70 -3.67
C ARG A 286 -15.89 -6.31 -2.28
N ALA A 287 -14.70 -6.61 -1.78
CA ALA A 287 -14.32 -6.10 -0.45
C ALA A 287 -14.30 -4.55 -0.40
N LEU A 288 -14.01 -3.89 -1.53
CA LEU A 288 -14.07 -2.43 -1.69
C LEU A 288 -15.45 -1.93 -2.19
N THR A 289 -16.18 -2.76 -2.94
CA THR A 289 -17.44 -2.46 -3.64
C THR A 289 -18.68 -2.84 -2.81
N SER A 290 -18.59 -3.82 -1.92
CA SER A 290 -19.64 -4.19 -0.95
C SER A 290 -19.76 -3.19 0.20
N GLN A 291 -18.93 -2.14 0.20
CA GLN A 291 -19.12 -0.91 0.96
C GLN A 291 -19.51 0.29 0.07
N GLY A 292 -20.08 0.04 -1.13
CA GLY A 292 -20.84 1.05 -1.89
C GLY A 292 -20.19 1.64 -3.15
N LEU A 293 -19.20 0.98 -3.75
CA LEU A 293 -18.61 1.42 -5.03
C LEU A 293 -18.80 0.36 -6.10
N ALA A 294 -20.01 0.27 -6.65
CA ALA A 294 -20.33 -0.58 -7.79
C ALA A 294 -19.45 -0.23 -8.99
N SER A 295 -18.70 -1.22 -9.48
CA SER A 295 -18.02 -1.18 -10.77
C SER A 295 -19.07 -1.44 -11.85
N ASP A 296 -19.54 -0.39 -12.50
CA ASP A 296 -20.25 -0.52 -13.77
C ASP A 296 -19.26 -0.40 -14.93
N GLN A 297 -19.41 -1.32 -15.87
CA GLN A 297 -18.47 -1.59 -16.94
C GLN A 297 -18.34 -0.41 -17.90
N ILE A 298 -17.09 -0.22 -18.30
CA ILE A 298 -16.62 0.77 -19.27
C ILE A 298 -17.27 0.49 -20.63
N ALA A 299 -18.17 1.38 -21.06
CA ALA A 299 -18.35 1.72 -22.46
C ALA A 299 -18.79 3.19 -22.59
N GLY A 300 -17.80 4.09 -22.71
CA GLY A 300 -17.93 5.41 -23.32
C GLY A 300 -19.07 6.30 -22.83
N GLY A 301 -18.84 7.05 -21.75
CA GLY A 301 -19.73 8.15 -21.36
C GLY A 301 -19.18 8.87 -20.15
N GLU A 302 -19.14 10.19 -20.22
CA GLU A 302 -18.73 11.08 -19.13
C GLU A 302 -19.71 10.91 -17.95
N VAL A 303 -19.29 10.27 -16.85
CA VAL A 303 -20.15 10.02 -15.69
C VAL A 303 -19.74 10.90 -14.52
N ARG A 304 -20.67 11.79 -14.13
CA ARG A 304 -20.70 12.46 -12.82
C ARG A 304 -21.07 11.44 -11.75
N CYS A 305 -20.14 11.14 -10.85
CA CYS A 305 -20.41 10.36 -9.65
C CYS A 305 -21.03 11.24 -8.55
N TYR A 306 -22.32 11.04 -8.25
CA TYR A 306 -22.92 11.42 -6.97
C TYR A 306 -23.29 10.13 -6.23
N SER A 307 -22.45 9.72 -5.29
CA SER A 307 -22.71 8.56 -4.43
C SER A 307 -23.49 8.98 -3.19
N ARG A 308 -24.57 8.25 -2.92
CA ARG A 308 -25.45 8.35 -1.76
C ARG A 308 -24.76 7.67 -0.56
N LEU A 309 -24.28 8.47 0.39
CA LEU A 309 -23.77 8.00 1.67
C LEU A 309 -24.94 7.52 2.53
N GLU A 310 -24.94 6.23 2.89
CA GLU A 310 -25.75 5.76 4.01
C GLU A 310 -25.20 6.38 5.30
N GLU A 311 -26.11 6.94 6.08
CA GLU A 311 -25.87 7.62 7.36
C GLU A 311 -25.31 6.62 8.36
N LEU A 312 -23.98 6.51 8.43
CA LEU A 312 -23.32 5.92 9.58
C LEU A 312 -23.51 6.90 10.74
N ASP A 313 -24.33 6.48 11.70
CA ASP A 313 -24.67 7.18 12.92
C ASP A 313 -23.36 7.57 13.65
N THR A 314 -22.94 8.82 13.45
CA THR A 314 -21.69 9.38 13.96
C THR A 314 -22.01 10.23 15.18
N ASP A 315 -22.61 9.59 16.18
CA ASP A 315 -22.47 10.06 17.54
C ASP A 315 -21.10 9.65 18.07
N VAL A 316 -20.52 10.50 18.92
CA VAL A 316 -19.16 10.44 19.50
C VAL A 316 -18.08 11.11 18.62
N HIS A 317 -17.93 12.44 18.77
CA HIS A 317 -16.74 13.14 19.31
C HIS A 317 -17.16 14.60 19.58
N GLY A 318 -17.86 14.79 20.70
CA GLY A 318 -18.17 16.11 21.22
C GLY A 318 -17.02 16.63 22.06
N ARG A 319 -16.32 17.66 21.57
CA ARG A 319 -15.73 18.81 22.31
C ARG A 319 -14.69 19.47 21.42
N GLY A 320 -14.98 20.62 20.83
CA GLY A 320 -14.03 21.68 20.42
C GLY A 320 -12.63 21.31 19.88
N GLU A 321 -12.42 20.11 19.35
CA GLU A 321 -11.14 19.64 18.87
C GLU A 321 -10.83 20.43 17.60
N ALA A 322 -9.70 21.12 17.62
CA ALA A 322 -9.19 21.84 16.47
C ALA A 322 -9.22 20.88 15.26
N ASN A 323 -9.65 21.40 14.10
CA ASN A 323 -9.71 20.58 12.90
C ASN A 323 -8.29 20.14 12.53
N GLU A 324 -7.92 18.92 12.97
CA GLU A 324 -6.55 18.43 12.86
C GLU A 324 -6.08 18.39 11.41
N LEU A 325 -6.96 18.04 10.47
CA LEU A 325 -6.65 18.03 9.04
C LEU A 325 -6.36 19.44 8.52
N LEU A 326 -7.08 20.46 8.97
CA LEU A 326 -6.82 21.85 8.60
C LEU A 326 -5.48 22.32 9.18
N ASP A 327 -5.17 21.96 10.43
CA ASP A 327 -3.90 22.30 11.07
C ASP A 327 -2.72 21.59 10.40
N ALA A 328 -2.90 20.31 10.04
CA ALA A 328 -1.94 19.54 9.26
C ALA A 328 -1.74 20.11 7.86
N LEU A 329 -2.82 20.57 7.21
CA LEU A 329 -2.73 21.23 5.91
C LEU A 329 -1.91 22.52 6.00
N ARG A 330 -2.12 23.31 7.06
CA ARG A 330 -1.38 24.55 7.35
C ARG A 330 0.07 24.35 7.78
N ALA A 331 0.46 23.14 8.20
CA ALA A 331 1.82 22.85 8.60
C ALA A 331 2.81 23.32 7.50
N PRO A 332 3.89 24.03 7.86
CA PRO A 332 4.81 24.62 6.90
C PRO A 332 5.28 23.60 5.87
N PHE A 333 5.25 24.02 4.61
CA PHE A 333 5.79 23.23 3.52
C PHE A 333 6.90 24.05 2.84
N PRO A 334 8.14 23.54 2.78
CA PRO A 334 9.24 24.27 2.17
C PRO A 334 8.94 24.49 0.68
N SER A 335 8.95 25.75 0.27
CA SER A 335 8.71 26.20 -1.11
C SER A 335 9.83 25.80 -2.09
N SER A 336 10.93 25.24 -1.59
CA SER A 336 12.16 24.95 -2.33
C SER A 336 12.14 23.66 -3.16
N VAL A 337 11.12 22.80 -3.06
CA VAL A 337 11.06 21.54 -3.83
C VAL A 337 10.64 21.78 -5.30
N THR A 338 10.36 23.03 -5.67
CA THR A 338 9.94 23.42 -7.01
C THR A 338 11.14 23.59 -7.94
N GLY A 339 11.74 22.49 -8.41
CA GLY A 339 12.69 22.55 -9.52
C GLY A 339 13.82 21.53 -9.52
N GLN A 340 14.02 20.76 -8.45
CA GLN A 340 14.97 19.65 -8.52
C GLN A 340 14.32 18.49 -9.28
N ARG A 341 14.71 18.32 -10.55
CA ARG A 341 14.50 17.06 -11.25
C ARG A 341 15.04 15.97 -10.34
N ALA A 342 14.23 14.93 -10.10
CA ALA A 342 14.69 13.73 -9.42
C ALA A 342 16.07 13.38 -9.99
N ARG A 343 17.12 13.48 -9.16
CA ARG A 343 18.44 13.05 -9.58
C ARG A 343 18.29 11.63 -10.10
N GLU A 344 18.87 11.33 -11.25
CA GLU A 344 18.97 9.95 -11.67
C GLU A 344 19.62 9.19 -10.50
N PRO A 345 19.05 8.05 -10.08
CA PRO A 345 19.57 7.31 -8.95
C PRO A 345 21.04 7.03 -9.24
N THR A 346 21.93 7.69 -8.51
CA THR A 346 23.35 7.35 -8.51
C THR A 346 23.46 5.91 -8.04
N ASP A 347 24.35 5.14 -8.67
CA ASP A 347 24.61 3.71 -8.48
C ASP A 347 25.29 3.45 -7.12
N ASP A 348 24.71 4.02 -6.06
CA ASP A 348 25.32 4.21 -4.74
C ASP A 348 25.03 3.00 -3.83
N GLY A 349 25.41 1.81 -4.29
CA GLY A 349 25.62 0.66 -3.41
C GLY A 349 24.38 -0.14 -2.98
N LEU A 350 23.16 0.27 -3.35
CA LEU A 350 21.99 -0.61 -3.24
C LEU A 350 22.09 -1.73 -4.28
N ALA A 351 22.16 -2.97 -3.80
CA ALA A 351 22.29 -4.13 -4.67
C ALA A 351 20.90 -4.66 -5.03
N MET A 352 20.62 -4.85 -6.32
CA MET A 352 19.56 -5.78 -6.70
C MET A 352 19.91 -7.19 -6.20
N VAL A 353 18.91 -8.02 -5.95
CA VAL A 353 19.12 -9.41 -5.47
C VAL A 353 20.01 -10.24 -6.41
N CYS A 354 20.07 -9.88 -7.69
CA CYS A 354 21.04 -10.35 -8.68
C CYS A 354 21.17 -9.32 -9.81
N ASP A 355 22.08 -9.56 -10.76
CA ASP A 355 22.21 -8.67 -11.92
C ASP A 355 20.96 -8.73 -12.84
N PRO A 356 20.61 -7.62 -13.53
CA PRO A 356 19.43 -7.58 -14.39
C PRO A 356 19.44 -8.59 -15.54
N ARG A 357 20.62 -8.95 -16.07
CA ARG A 357 20.69 -9.89 -17.20
C ARG A 357 20.32 -11.31 -16.74
N THR A 358 20.85 -11.73 -15.59
CA THR A 358 20.50 -12.99 -14.95
C THR A 358 19.03 -13.03 -14.56
N ALA A 359 18.51 -11.96 -13.96
CA ALA A 359 17.09 -11.83 -13.63
C ALA A 359 16.19 -12.01 -14.87
N ILE A 360 16.48 -11.29 -15.95
CA ILE A 360 15.73 -11.37 -17.21
C ILE A 360 15.86 -12.75 -17.84
N SER A 361 17.07 -13.32 -17.84
CA SER A 361 17.29 -14.68 -18.34
C SER A 361 16.44 -15.69 -17.57
N CYS A 362 16.32 -15.57 -16.25
CA CYS A 362 15.46 -16.45 -15.45
C CYS A 362 14.00 -16.31 -15.86
N VAL A 363 13.49 -15.08 -15.95
CA VAL A 363 12.11 -14.81 -16.41
C VAL A 363 11.83 -15.40 -17.79
N GLN A 364 12.82 -15.42 -18.68
CA GLN A 364 12.67 -15.94 -20.05
C GLN A 364 12.67 -17.47 -20.14
N ILE A 365 13.38 -18.16 -19.23
CA ILE A 365 13.52 -19.63 -19.29
C ILE A 365 12.52 -20.36 -18.40
N THR A 366 12.13 -19.76 -17.27
CA THR A 366 11.23 -20.38 -16.31
C THR A 366 9.80 -20.33 -16.82
N ARG A 367 9.07 -21.44 -16.69
CA ARG A 367 7.67 -21.55 -17.16
C ARG A 367 6.68 -21.44 -16.00
N PRO A 368 5.48 -20.88 -16.20
CA PRO A 368 4.43 -20.84 -15.19
C PRO A 368 4.10 -22.18 -14.54
N ARG A 369 4.16 -23.28 -15.30
CA ARG A 369 3.96 -24.65 -14.78
C ARG A 369 4.97 -25.05 -13.69
N ASP A 370 6.16 -24.48 -13.74
CA ASP A 370 7.24 -24.73 -12.78
C ASP A 370 7.19 -23.70 -11.63
N MET A 371 6.72 -22.48 -11.92
CA MET A 371 6.55 -21.40 -10.94
C MET A 371 5.41 -21.67 -9.95
N LEU A 372 4.26 -22.14 -10.44
CA LEU A 372 3.06 -22.31 -9.61
C LEU A 372 3.29 -23.26 -8.41
N PRO A 373 3.88 -24.46 -8.58
CA PRO A 373 4.16 -25.34 -7.45
C PRO A 373 5.11 -24.72 -6.42
N VAL A 374 6.05 -23.89 -6.85
CA VAL A 374 6.98 -23.19 -5.96
C VAL A 374 6.24 -22.13 -5.15
N LEU A 375 5.37 -21.33 -5.78
CA LEU A 375 4.52 -20.35 -5.08
C LEU A 375 3.61 -21.03 -4.05
N MET A 376 2.94 -22.13 -4.42
CA MET A 376 2.09 -22.88 -3.50
C MET A 376 2.85 -23.43 -2.29
N ARG A 377 4.12 -23.82 -2.48
CA ARG A 377 4.99 -24.29 -1.38
C ARG A 377 5.45 -23.15 -0.49
N LEU A 378 5.76 -21.98 -1.08
CA LEU A 378 6.23 -20.81 -0.34
C LEU A 378 5.13 -20.14 0.48
N PHE A 379 3.87 -20.26 0.03
CA PHE A 379 2.70 -19.66 0.67
C PHE A 379 1.61 -20.72 0.87
N PRO A 380 1.85 -21.71 1.75
CA PRO A 380 0.88 -22.78 1.96
C PRO A 380 -0.43 -22.20 2.49
N VAL A 381 -1.54 -22.77 2.04
CA VAL A 381 -2.82 -22.57 2.71
C VAL A 381 -2.66 -23.15 4.10
N GLY A 382 -2.87 -22.35 5.14
CA GLY A 382 -3.00 -22.90 6.48
C GLY A 382 -4.12 -23.92 6.43
N LYS A 383 -3.79 -25.22 6.48
CA LYS A 383 -4.75 -26.19 6.95
C LYS A 383 -5.02 -25.72 8.37
N ASN A 384 -6.14 -25.04 8.59
CA ASN A 384 -6.65 -24.84 9.94
C ASN A 384 -6.51 -26.21 10.60
N LYS A 385 -5.59 -26.32 11.56
CA LYS A 385 -5.54 -27.49 12.42
C LYS A 385 -6.89 -27.46 13.11
N ALA A 386 -7.81 -28.27 12.61
CA ALA A 386 -9.09 -28.52 13.23
C ALA A 386 -8.86 -29.11 14.63
#